data_AF-A0A931SS19-F1
#
_entry.id   AF-A0A931SS19-F1
#
_cell.length_a   1.000
_cell.length_b   1.000
_cell.length_c   1.000
_cell.angle_alpha   90.00
_cell.angle_beta   90.00
_cell.angle_gamma   90.00
#
_symmetry.space_group_name_H-M   'P 1'
#
loop_
_entity.id
_entity.type
_entity.pdbx_description
1 polymer ?
#
loop_
_entity_poly.entity_id
_entity_poly.type
_entity_poly.pdbx_seq_one_letter_code
_entity_poly.pdbx_strand_id
1 'polypeptide(L)'
;MQKTIATPEVIFSAEALALMGGHLPWVKKAVDEGMKFAKKRRVEITKVAVTRFDSYEDPDLHEAVITFYTEAPQSLEALSRFWANLSDHIGNWEQTLPKSQQEFFWKSIGIQVEPLSQ
;
A
#
# COMPACT_ATOMS: atom_id res chain seq x y z
N MET A 1 -7.98 -26.17 15.94
CA MET A 1 -8.72 -24.90 15.95
C MET A 1 -8.40 -24.16 14.66
N GLN A 2 -9.39 -23.88 13.81
CA GLN A 2 -9.20 -22.98 12.66
C GLN A 2 -9.08 -21.56 13.21
N LYS A 3 -7.91 -20.91 13.04
CA LYS A 3 -7.81 -19.45 13.22
C LYS A 3 -8.65 -18.82 12.12
N THR A 4 -9.73 -18.15 12.48
CA THR A 4 -10.45 -17.27 11.56
C THR A 4 -9.48 -16.14 11.20
N ILE A 5 -8.96 -16.15 9.97
CA ILE A 5 -8.14 -15.04 9.47
C ILE A 5 -9.11 -13.87 9.31
N ALA A 6 -8.98 -12.86 10.18
CA ALA A 6 -9.80 -11.66 10.09
C ALA A 6 -9.59 -11.03 8.70
N THR A 7 -10.67 -10.58 8.06
CA THR A 7 -10.54 -9.79 6.83
C THR A 7 -9.83 -8.49 7.19
N PRO A 8 -8.74 -8.12 6.49
CA PRO A 8 -7.96 -6.95 6.86
C PRO A 8 -8.79 -5.68 6.69
N GLU A 9 -8.72 -4.78 7.65
CA GLU A 9 -9.43 -3.51 7.60
C GLU A 9 -8.76 -2.61 6.54
N VAL A 10 -9.55 -2.00 5.65
CA VAL A 10 -9.03 -1.06 4.64
C VAL A 10 -9.63 0.32 4.90
N ILE A 11 -8.76 1.28 5.22
CA ILE A 11 -9.15 2.64 5.62
C ILE A 11 -8.55 3.64 4.65
N PHE A 12 -9.35 4.63 4.24
CA PHE A 12 -8.91 5.77 3.46
C PHE A 12 -9.15 7.04 4.28
N SER A 13 -8.14 7.89 4.44
CA SER A 13 -8.31 9.20 5.07
C SER A 13 -9.17 10.11 4.19
N ALA A 14 -9.85 11.09 4.79
CA ALA A 14 -10.68 12.03 4.03
C ALA A 14 -9.86 12.83 3.01
N GLU A 15 -8.64 13.20 3.40
CA GLU A 15 -7.67 13.93 2.58
C GLU A 15 -7.18 13.06 1.41
N ALA A 16 -6.88 11.78 1.67
CA ALA A 16 -6.50 10.85 0.61
C ALA A 16 -7.65 10.65 -0.39
N LEU A 17 -8.90 10.53 0.08
CA LEU A 17 -10.09 10.43 -0.78
C LEU A 17 -10.25 11.65 -1.67
N ALA A 18 -10.05 12.86 -1.13
CA ALA A 18 -10.11 14.10 -1.89
C ALA A 18 -9.01 14.17 -2.97
N LEU A 19 -7.79 13.74 -2.64
CA LEU A 19 -6.66 13.68 -3.56
C LEU A 19 -6.91 12.70 -4.72
N MET A 20 -7.36 11.49 -4.41
CA MET A 20 -7.46 10.42 -5.41
C MET A 20 -8.52 10.72 -6.48
N GLY A 21 -9.61 11.43 -6.16
CA GLY A 21 -10.65 11.80 -7.12
C GLY A 21 -11.06 10.63 -8.04
N GLY A 22 -10.92 10.82 -9.36
CA GLY A 22 -11.20 9.79 -10.38
C GLY A 22 -10.25 8.58 -10.40
N HIS A 23 -9.13 8.64 -9.67
CA HIS A 23 -8.13 7.58 -9.57
C HIS A 23 -8.41 6.57 -8.44
N LEU A 24 -9.38 6.84 -7.56
CA LEU A 24 -9.74 5.95 -6.44
C LEU A 24 -9.95 4.47 -6.84
N PRO A 25 -10.60 4.12 -7.96
CA PRO A 25 -10.75 2.72 -8.36
C PRO A 25 -9.40 2.01 -8.58
N TRP A 26 -8.40 2.74 -9.06
CA TRP A 26 -7.07 2.20 -9.34
C TRP A 26 -6.24 2.09 -8.06
N VAL A 27 -6.36 3.03 -7.13
CA VAL A 27 -5.73 2.92 -5.81
C VAL A 27 -6.30 1.74 -5.02
N LYS A 28 -7.62 1.51 -5.07
CA LYS A 28 -8.23 0.29 -4.52
C LYS A 28 -7.67 -0.98 -5.16
N LYS A 29 -7.44 -0.96 -6.48
CA LYS A 29 -6.84 -2.09 -7.18
C LYS A 29 -5.37 -2.31 -6.78
N ALA A 30 -4.60 -1.25 -6.51
CA ALA A 30 -3.25 -1.36 -5.97
C ALA A 30 -3.26 -2.00 -4.57
N VAL A 31 -4.21 -1.62 -3.71
CA VAL A 31 -4.45 -2.28 -2.42
C VAL A 31 -4.73 -3.77 -2.65
N ASP A 32 -5.66 -4.12 -3.55
CA ASP A 32 -6.00 -5.51 -3.85
C ASP A 32 -4.78 -6.32 -4.36
N GLU A 33 -3.95 -5.73 -5.22
CA GLU A 33 -2.73 -6.37 -5.71
C GLU A 33 -1.72 -6.62 -4.58
N GLY A 34 -1.55 -5.65 -3.67
CA GLY A 34 -0.71 -5.83 -2.49
C GLY A 34 -1.24 -6.92 -1.55
N MET A 35 -2.55 -6.97 -1.33
CA MET A 35 -3.20 -8.02 -0.53
C MET A 35 -3.04 -9.41 -1.15
N LYS A 36 -3.17 -9.53 -2.48
CA LYS A 36 -2.92 -10.78 -3.21
C LYS A 36 -1.46 -11.22 -3.07
N PHE A 37 -0.52 -10.27 -3.19
CA PHE A 37 0.91 -10.54 -3.02
C PHE A 37 1.21 -11.03 -1.59
N ALA A 38 0.72 -10.33 -0.57
CA ALA A 38 0.91 -10.72 0.83
C ALA A 38 0.37 -12.13 1.11
N LYS A 39 -0.83 -12.43 0.62
CA LYS A 39 -1.43 -13.78 0.70
C LYS A 39 -0.55 -14.85 0.04
N LYS A 40 -0.01 -14.57 -1.16
CA LYS A 40 0.91 -15.49 -1.86
C LYS A 40 2.20 -15.72 -1.05
N ARG A 41 2.69 -14.71 -0.34
CA ARG A 41 3.88 -14.78 0.52
C ARG A 41 3.58 -15.28 1.94
N ARG A 42 2.32 -15.59 2.26
CA ARG A 42 1.86 -15.99 3.60
C ARG A 42 2.21 -14.95 4.68
N VAL A 43 2.15 -13.67 4.31
CA VAL A 43 2.27 -12.54 5.23
C VAL A 43 0.85 -12.11 5.62
N GLU A 44 0.58 -12.04 6.91
CA GLU A 44 -0.71 -11.63 7.45
C GLU A 44 -0.76 -10.10 7.53
N ILE A 45 -1.53 -9.50 6.62
CA ILE A 45 -1.87 -8.08 6.72
C ILE A 45 -3.09 -7.95 7.60
N THR A 46 -3.05 -7.08 8.60
CA THR A 46 -4.17 -6.85 9.53
C THR A 46 -4.96 -5.60 9.19
N LYS A 47 -4.27 -4.59 8.65
CA LYS A 47 -4.85 -3.31 8.25
C LYS A 47 -4.13 -2.76 7.02
N VAL A 48 -4.85 -2.07 6.15
CA VAL A 48 -4.28 -1.21 5.11
C VAL A 48 -4.83 0.19 5.32
N ALA A 49 -3.94 1.17 5.42
CA ALA A 49 -4.32 2.57 5.48
C ALA A 49 -3.83 3.29 4.23
N VAL A 50 -4.68 4.13 3.64
CA VAL A 50 -4.29 5.06 2.59
C VAL A 50 -4.46 6.47 3.14
N THR A 51 -3.33 7.13 3.38
CA THR A 51 -3.27 8.44 4.04
C THR A 51 -2.55 9.43 3.15
N ARG A 52 -2.97 10.70 3.19
CA ARG A 52 -2.19 11.79 2.59
C ARG A 52 -0.86 11.91 3.33
N PHE A 53 0.21 12.13 2.58
CA PHE A 53 1.53 12.45 3.12
C PHE A 53 1.96 13.80 2.56
N ASP A 54 2.11 14.79 3.44
CA ASP A 54 2.59 16.11 3.06
C ASP A 54 4.10 16.19 3.33
N SER A 55 4.90 16.09 2.27
CA SER A 55 6.32 16.42 2.35
C SER A 55 6.48 17.94 2.21
N TYR A 56 6.84 18.62 3.30
CA TYR A 56 7.08 20.07 3.27
C TYR A 56 8.35 20.46 2.52
N GLU A 57 9.28 19.52 2.33
CA GLU A 57 10.61 19.77 1.77
C GLU A 57 10.70 19.44 0.28
N ASP A 58 9.81 18.57 -0.23
CA ASP A 58 9.81 18.14 -1.62
C ASP A 58 8.37 18.00 -2.13
N PRO A 59 7.89 18.95 -2.97
CA PRO A 59 6.56 18.88 -3.56
C PRO A 59 6.42 17.75 -4.60
N ASP A 60 7.52 17.10 -5.00
CA ASP A 60 7.50 15.92 -5.88
C ASP A 60 7.46 14.60 -5.08
N LEU A 61 7.51 14.65 -3.74
CA LEU A 61 7.32 13.47 -2.90
C LEU A 61 5.87 13.00 -2.92
N HIS A 62 5.65 11.68 -2.84
CA HIS A 62 4.32 11.10 -2.96
C HIS A 62 3.29 11.72 -2.01
N GLU A 63 2.21 12.24 -2.59
CA GLU A 63 1.13 12.93 -1.88
C GLU A 63 0.23 11.99 -1.05
N ALA A 64 0.23 10.69 -1.33
CA ALA A 64 -0.41 9.67 -0.50
C ALA A 64 0.45 8.42 -0.37
N VAL A 65 0.26 7.70 0.72
CA VAL A 65 0.96 6.44 1.01
C VAL A 65 -0.07 5.35 1.30
N ILE A 66 0.12 4.19 0.66
CA ILE A 66 -0.58 2.95 1.00
C ILE A 66 0.29 2.17 1.99
N THR A 67 -0.13 2.13 3.24
CA THR A 67 0.58 1.43 4.31
C THR A 67 -0.08 0.10 4.61
N PHE A 68 0.65 -0.99 4.40
CA PHE A 68 0.24 -2.36 4.75
C PHE A 68 0.77 -2.72 6.14
N TYR A 69 -0.13 -2.83 7.12
CA TYR A 69 0.19 -3.22 8.48
C TYR A 69 0.19 -4.74 8.62
N THR A 70 1.25 -5.29 9.21
CA THR A 70 1.42 -6.72 9.42
C THR A 70 1.60 -7.07 10.90
N GLU A 71 1.04 -8.18 11.35
CA GLU A 71 1.34 -8.73 12.68
C GLU A 71 2.77 -9.28 12.68
N ALA A 72 3.70 -8.57 13.32
CA ALA A 72 5.11 -8.95 13.31
C ALA A 72 5.49 -9.83 14.50
N PRO A 73 6.21 -10.93 14.20
CA PRO A 73 7.43 -11.27 14.93
C PRO A 73 8.67 -11.23 14.00
N GLN A 74 8.60 -10.51 12.88
CA GLN A 74 9.63 -10.52 11.83
C GLN A 74 10.75 -9.49 12.11
N SER A 75 12.00 -9.85 11.82
CA SER A 75 13.12 -8.90 11.91
C SER A 75 12.94 -7.74 10.93
N LEU A 76 13.56 -6.59 11.21
CA LEU A 76 13.55 -5.43 10.31
C LEU A 76 14.01 -5.78 8.89
N GLU A 77 14.97 -6.70 8.75
CA GLU A 77 15.46 -7.18 7.46
C GLU A 77 14.39 -7.97 6.67
N ALA A 78 13.56 -8.76 7.36
CA ALA A 78 12.46 -9.48 6.72
C ALA A 78 11.35 -8.52 6.28
N LEU A 79 11.03 -7.50 7.10
CA LEU A 79 10.09 -6.44 6.75
C LEU A 79 10.58 -5.63 5.54
N SER A 80 11.86 -5.23 5.54
CA SER A 80 12.49 -4.51 4.43
C SER A 80 12.46 -5.32 3.14
N ARG A 81 12.79 -6.62 3.19
CA ARG A 81 12.69 -7.50 2.02
C ARG A 81 11.25 -7.66 1.53
N PHE A 82 10.28 -7.80 2.42
CA PHE A 82 8.89 -7.90 2.03
C PHE A 82 8.40 -6.62 1.36
N TRP A 83 8.72 -5.45 1.93
CA TRP A 83 8.43 -4.15 1.35
C TRP A 83 9.01 -4.00 -0.05
N ALA A 84 10.30 -4.30 -0.25
CA ALA A 84 10.94 -4.19 -1.57
C ALA A 84 10.21 -5.05 -2.63
N ASN A 85 9.92 -6.32 -2.29
CA ASN A 85 9.20 -7.19 -3.23
C ASN A 85 7.75 -6.77 -3.48
N LEU A 86 7.08 -6.18 -2.48
CA LEU A 86 5.73 -5.66 -2.62
C LEU A 86 5.71 -4.42 -3.53
N SER A 87 6.64 -3.50 -3.32
CA SER A 87 6.83 -2.31 -4.18
C SER A 87 7.11 -2.72 -5.62
N ASP A 88 7.99 -3.69 -5.85
CA ASP A 88 8.25 -4.24 -7.19
C ASP A 88 7.00 -4.87 -7.81
N HIS A 89 6.23 -5.64 -7.03
CA HIS A 89 4.98 -6.25 -7.50
C HIS A 89 3.96 -5.20 -7.94
N ILE A 90 3.75 -4.18 -7.11
CA ILE A 90 2.82 -3.08 -7.41
C ILE A 90 3.31 -2.26 -8.60
N GLY A 91 4.61 -1.95 -8.68
CA GLY A 91 5.21 -1.24 -9.83
C GLY A 91 5.05 -2.01 -11.14
N ASN A 92 5.27 -3.33 -11.14
CA ASN A 92 5.05 -4.15 -12.33
C ASN A 92 3.57 -4.19 -12.75
N TRP A 93 2.64 -4.19 -11.79
CA TRP A 93 1.21 -4.10 -12.09
C TRP A 93 0.83 -2.72 -12.63
N GLU A 94 1.37 -1.64 -12.05
CA GLU A 94 1.12 -0.25 -12.44
C GLU A 94 1.49 0.00 -13.91
N GLN A 95 2.57 -0.61 -14.41
CA GLN A 95 2.95 -0.55 -15.83
C GLN A 95 1.89 -1.11 -16.79
N THR A 96 0.88 -1.86 -16.31
CA THR A 96 -0.24 -2.34 -17.14
C THR A 96 -1.36 -1.31 -17.32
N LEU A 97 -1.30 -0.19 -16.60
CA LEU A 97 -2.32 0.87 -16.65
C LEU A 97 -2.12 1.81 -17.86
N PRO A 98 -3.16 2.57 -18.27
CA PRO A 98 -2.98 3.71 -19.17
C PRO A 98 -1.96 4.73 -18.65
N LYS A 99 -1.19 5.35 -19.56
CA LYS A 99 -0.09 6.29 -19.22
C LYS A 99 -0.47 7.40 -18.22
N SER A 100 -1.66 7.99 -18.32
CA SER A 100 -2.10 9.03 -17.40
C SER A 100 -2.31 8.53 -15.97
N GLN A 101 -2.61 7.25 -15.79
CA GLN A 101 -2.75 6.62 -14.49
C GLN A 101 -1.40 6.17 -13.94
N GLN A 102 -0.50 5.71 -14.82
CA GLN A 102 0.89 5.44 -14.48
C GLN A 102 1.57 6.69 -13.88
N GLU A 103 1.44 7.82 -14.58
CA GLU A 103 2.02 9.09 -14.12
C GLU A 103 1.45 9.54 -12.77
N PHE A 104 0.13 9.39 -12.56
CA PHE A 104 -0.49 9.65 -11.26
C PHE A 104 0.10 8.76 -10.16
N PHE A 105 0.21 7.45 -10.40
CA PHE A 105 0.76 6.52 -9.41
C PHE A 105 2.21 6.84 -9.07
N TRP A 106 3.05 6.99 -10.09
CA TRP A 106 4.47 7.28 -9.94
C TRP A 106 4.71 8.57 -9.15
N LYS A 107 3.93 9.62 -9.39
CA LYS A 107 4.12 10.90 -8.68
C LYS A 107 3.45 10.93 -7.32
N SER A 108 2.28 10.33 -7.19
CA SER A 108 1.38 10.63 -6.06
C SER A 108 1.27 9.50 -5.03
N ILE A 109 1.68 8.28 -5.34
CA ILE A 109 1.41 7.10 -4.49
C ILE A 109 2.72 6.42 -4.05
N GLY A 110 3.00 6.47 -2.75
CA GLY A 110 4.03 5.67 -2.10
C GLY A 110 3.47 4.37 -1.52
N ILE A 111 4.34 3.36 -1.37
CA ILE A 111 4.01 2.08 -0.73
C ILE A 111 4.86 1.91 0.52
N GLN A 112 4.22 1.53 1.62
CA GLN A 112 4.88 1.26 2.89
C GLN A 112 4.41 -0.06 3.51
N VAL A 113 5.30 -0.68 4.27
CA VAL A 113 4.95 -1.78 5.17
C VAL A 113 5.36 -1.37 6.59
N GLU A 114 4.45 -1.51 7.53
CA GLU A 114 4.72 -1.26 8.95
C GLU A 114 4.35 -2.48 9.80
N PRO A 115 5.12 -2.77 10.87
CA PRO A 115 4.60 -3.65 11.90
C PRO A 115 3.37 -2.98 12.54
N LEU A 116 2.34 -3.77 12.86
CA LEU A 116 1.24 -3.28 13.69
C LEU A 116 1.83 -2.82 15.03
N SER A 117 1.83 -1.52 15.28
CA SER A 117 2.35 -0.94 16.52
C SER A 117 1.61 -1.57 17.71
N GLN A 118 2.37 -2.05 18.70
CA GLN A 118 1.83 -2.56 19.97
C GLN A 118 1.24 -1.42 20.82
#